data_AF-A0A6G3ML82-F1
#
_entry.id   AF-A0A6G3ML82-F1
#
_cell.length_a   1.000
_cell.length_b   1.000
_cell.length_c   1.000
_cell.angle_alpha   90.00
_cell.angle_beta   90.00
_cell.angle_gamma   90.00
#
_symmetry.space_group_name_H-M   'P 1'
#
loop_
_entity.id
_entity.type
_entity.pdbx_description
1 polymer ?
#
loop_
_entity_poly.entity_id
_entity_poly.type
_entity_poly.pdbx_seq_one_letter_code
_entity_poly.pdbx_strand_id
1 'polypeptide(L)'
;NLFSWRYFESPFSRAKFLDQAIIEDPLKSKFNVVYFFSDIDFSFNAQFMQRCRYLGSAKNFVYMPVLHSKYNPNFTGCHNYEDMSEKCGTWRYSGYGAVCTTKNMYLRAGGFNKDFNDWGKEDVDLYHR
;
A
#
# COMPACT_ATOMS: atom_id res chain seq x y z
N ASN A 1 5.89 2.95 21.65
CA ASN A 1 5.24 3.90 20.72
C ASN A 1 4.69 3.14 19.52
N LEU A 2 3.37 3.19 19.30
CA LEU A 2 2.71 2.56 18.14
C LEU A 2 2.89 3.37 16.84
N PHE A 3 3.34 4.62 16.95
CA PHE A 3 3.56 5.51 15.81
C PHE A 3 4.98 6.05 15.84
N SER A 4 5.58 6.15 14.65
CA SER A 4 6.85 6.81 14.39
C SER A 4 6.68 7.74 13.20
N TRP A 5 7.16 8.97 13.34
CA TRP A 5 7.14 9.96 12.27
C TRP A 5 8.56 10.15 11.75
N ARG A 6 8.70 10.29 10.44
CA ARG A 6 9.98 10.67 9.80
C ARG A 6 9.73 11.88 8.91
N TYR A 7 10.63 12.83 8.99
CA TYR A 7 10.62 14.04 8.17
C TYR A 7 11.74 13.94 7.13
N PHE A 8 11.48 14.46 5.93
CA PHE A 8 12.44 14.46 4.83
C PHE A 8 12.65 15.89 4.35
N GLU A 9 13.91 16.36 4.39
CA GLU A 9 14.33 17.68 3.86
C GLU A 9 14.54 17.62 2.34
N SER A 10 13.57 17.09 1.61
CA SER A 10 13.58 17.04 0.15
C SER A 10 12.18 17.30 -0.42
N PRO A 11 12.06 17.69 -1.69
CA PRO A 11 10.77 17.65 -2.38
C PRO A 11 10.11 16.28 -2.24
N PHE A 12 8.78 16.28 -2.28
CA PHE A 12 8.00 15.07 -2.14
C PHE A 12 8.35 14.04 -3.23
N SER A 13 8.57 12.79 -2.83
CA SER A 13 8.65 11.63 -3.72
C SER A 13 8.13 10.43 -2.97
N ARG A 14 7.00 9.89 -3.42
CA ARG A 14 6.35 8.74 -2.77
C ARG A 14 7.29 7.54 -2.73
N ALA A 15 7.94 7.25 -3.86
CA ALA A 15 8.91 6.17 -4.01
C ALA A 15 10.04 6.26 -2.98
N LYS A 16 10.71 7.41 -2.88
CA LYS A 16 11.85 7.60 -1.96
C LYS A 16 11.43 7.47 -0.50
N PHE A 17 10.29 8.06 -0.13
CA PHE A 17 9.86 8.07 1.26
C PHE A 17 9.40 6.69 1.73
N LEU A 18 8.63 5.96 0.90
CA LEU A 18 8.21 4.59 1.23
C LEU A 18 9.39 3.60 1.20
N ASP A 19 10.29 3.72 0.23
CA ASP A 19 11.52 2.92 0.17
C ASP A 19 12.36 3.13 1.42
N GLN A 20 12.62 4.38 1.81
CA GLN A 20 13.39 4.66 3.02
C GLN A 20 12.71 4.09 4.26
N ALA A 21 11.38 4.21 4.39
CA ALA A 21 10.65 3.70 5.54
C ALA A 21 10.81 2.19 5.73
N ILE A 22 10.68 1.39 4.65
CA ILE A 22 10.85 -0.07 4.74
C ILE A 22 12.32 -0.47 4.92
N ILE A 23 13.26 0.26 4.31
CA ILE A 23 14.71 -0.01 4.40
C ILE A 23 15.26 0.30 5.80
N GLU A 24 14.82 1.39 6.41
CA GLU A 24 15.30 1.86 7.72
C GLU A 24 14.51 1.32 8.91
N ASP A 25 13.44 0.56 8.68
CA ASP A 25 12.71 -0.08 9.77
C ASP A 25 13.65 -1.01 10.56
N PRO A 26 13.91 -0.73 11.86
CA PRO A 26 14.82 -1.50 12.69
C PRO A 26 14.30 -2.89 13.04
N LEU A 27 13.02 -3.17 12.77
CA LEU A 27 12.46 -4.52 12.79
C LEU A 27 13.10 -5.33 11.66
N LYS A 28 14.36 -5.76 11.90
CA LYS A 28 15.14 -6.62 11.00
C LYS A 28 14.34 -7.86 10.63
N SER A 29 14.74 -8.46 9.50
CA SER A 29 14.32 -9.74 8.89
C SER A 29 14.05 -10.96 9.80
N LYS A 30 14.23 -10.85 11.12
CA LYS A 30 13.88 -11.86 12.13
C LYS A 30 12.38 -12.08 12.29
N PHE A 31 11.54 -11.12 11.89
CA PHE A 31 10.09 -11.26 11.93
C PHE A 31 9.52 -11.26 10.51
N ASN A 32 8.49 -12.08 10.27
CA ASN A 32 7.64 -12.02 9.08
C ASN A 32 6.77 -10.75 9.14
N VAL A 33 7.41 -9.58 9.20
CA VAL A 33 6.73 -8.28 9.17
C VAL A 33 6.16 -8.09 7.77
N VAL A 34 4.86 -7.81 7.73
CA VAL A 34 4.17 -7.40 6.51
C VAL A 34 3.99 -5.89 6.57
N TYR A 35 4.50 -5.21 5.54
CA TYR A 35 4.33 -3.80 5.30
C TYR A 35 3.10 -3.61 4.43
N PHE A 36 2.24 -2.67 4.81
CA PHE A 36 1.15 -2.19 3.98
C PHE A 36 1.47 -0.78 3.51
N PHE A 37 1.80 -0.62 2.23
CA PHE A 37 1.91 0.69 1.61
C PHE A 37 0.51 1.22 1.31
N SER A 38 0.22 2.44 1.75
CA SER A 38 -1.07 3.08 1.58
C SER A 38 -0.92 4.59 1.46
N ASP A 39 -1.89 5.22 0.81
CA ASP A 39 -2.06 6.66 0.86
C ASP A 39 -2.87 7.04 2.11
N ILE A 40 -2.82 8.30 2.51
CA ILE A 40 -3.42 8.79 3.77
C ILE A 40 -4.95 8.83 3.75
N ASP A 41 -5.57 8.69 2.58
CA ASP A 41 -7.01 8.81 2.32
C ASP A 41 -7.71 7.44 2.17
N PHE A 42 -7.08 6.37 2.65
CA PHE A 42 -7.67 5.04 2.68
C PHE A 42 -8.56 4.81 3.90
N SER A 43 -9.65 4.06 3.68
CA SER A 43 -10.39 3.42 4.76
C SER A 43 -10.44 1.91 4.53
N PHE A 44 -10.19 1.14 5.58
CA PHE A 44 -10.15 -0.32 5.52
C PHE A 44 -10.62 -0.93 6.84
N ASN A 45 -11.16 -2.14 6.75
CA ASN A 45 -11.68 -2.88 7.89
C ASN A 45 -10.69 -3.94 8.40
N ALA A 46 -11.02 -4.57 9.53
CA ALA A 46 -10.19 -5.62 10.12
C ALA A 46 -10.01 -6.84 9.20
N GLN A 47 -11.02 -7.18 8.40
CA GLN A 47 -10.95 -8.31 7.46
C GLN A 47 -9.92 -8.06 6.35
N PHE A 48 -9.85 -6.82 5.85
CA PHE A 48 -8.79 -6.40 4.92
C PHE A 48 -7.41 -6.56 5.57
N MET A 49 -7.23 -6.09 6.80
CA MET A 49 -5.93 -6.19 7.49
C MET A 49 -5.49 -7.64 7.70
N GLN A 50 -6.43 -8.54 8.04
CA GLN A 50 -6.16 -9.97 8.16
C GLN A 50 -5.74 -10.58 6.82
N ARG A 51 -6.45 -10.26 5.73
CA ARG A 51 -6.11 -10.72 4.38
C ARG A 51 -4.76 -10.17 3.91
N CYS A 52 -4.49 -8.89 4.14
CA CYS A 52 -3.21 -8.23 3.86
C CYS A 52 -2.06 -8.94 4.56
N ARG A 53 -2.20 -9.25 5.85
CA ARG A 53 -1.22 -10.02 6.62
C ARG A 53 -1.03 -11.44 6.09
N TYR A 54 -2.12 -12.15 5.81
CA TYR A 54 -2.08 -13.54 5.35
C TYR A 54 -1.41 -13.65 3.98
N LEU A 55 -1.89 -12.89 2.99
CA LEU A 55 -1.38 -12.97 1.62
C LEU A 55 -0.01 -12.28 1.46
N GLY A 56 0.21 -11.15 2.15
CA GLY A 56 1.47 -10.42 2.11
C GLY A 56 2.65 -11.13 2.79
N SER A 57 2.39 -12.16 3.61
CA SER A 57 3.42 -13.01 4.22
C SER A 57 3.69 -14.31 3.45
N ALA A 58 2.94 -14.58 2.38
CA ALA A 58 3.12 -15.78 1.58
C ALA A 58 4.47 -15.76 0.84
N LYS A 59 5.14 -16.92 0.80
CA LYS A 59 6.44 -17.05 0.14
C LYS A 59 6.27 -16.84 -1.37
N ASN A 60 7.10 -15.97 -1.95
CA ASN A 60 7.12 -15.67 -3.38
C ASN A 60 5.82 -15.01 -3.89
N PHE A 61 5.04 -14.38 -3.02
CA PHE A 61 3.87 -13.60 -3.41
C PHE A 61 3.94 -12.19 -2.83
N VAL A 62 3.28 -11.26 -3.52
CA VAL A 62 2.95 -9.91 -3.07
C VAL A 62 1.44 -9.75 -3.23
N TYR A 63 0.79 -9.09 -2.28
CA TYR A 63 -0.65 -8.85 -2.37
C TYR A 63 -0.94 -7.40 -2.72
N MET A 64 -1.55 -7.19 -3.89
CA MET A 64 -2.05 -5.90 -4.37
C MET A 64 -3.58 -5.98 -4.43
N PRO A 65 -4.32 -5.34 -3.50
CA PRO A 65 -5.77 -5.42 -3.45
C PRO A 65 -6.44 -4.66 -4.60
N VAL A 66 -7.58 -5.16 -5.06
CA VAL A 66 -8.55 -4.35 -5.81
C VAL A 66 -9.12 -3.29 -4.86
N LEU A 67 -9.15 -2.04 -5.31
CA LEU A 67 -9.58 -0.90 -4.51
C LEU A 67 -10.93 -0.39 -4.98
N HIS A 68 -11.75 0.11 -4.06
CA HIS A 68 -12.94 0.89 -4.40
C HIS A 68 -12.61 2.37 -4.25
N SER A 69 -12.67 3.11 -5.37
CA SER A 69 -12.27 4.51 -5.44
C SER A 69 -13.46 5.42 -5.66
N LYS A 70 -13.26 6.72 -5.40
CA LYS A 70 -14.31 7.76 -5.48
C LYS A 70 -15.48 7.51 -4.53
N TYR A 71 -15.29 6.67 -3.51
CA TYR A 71 -16.25 6.49 -2.44
C TYR A 71 -16.39 7.80 -1.66
N ASN A 72 -17.60 8.34 -1.65
CA ASN A 72 -17.95 9.46 -0.80
C ASN A 72 -19.38 9.25 -0.26
N PRO A 73 -19.53 8.92 1.02
CA PRO A 73 -20.84 8.62 1.61
C PRO A 73 -21.79 9.82 1.56
N ASN A 74 -21.25 11.05 1.62
CA ASN A 74 -22.07 12.26 1.62
C ASN A 74 -22.74 12.52 0.26
N PHE A 75 -22.16 12.03 -0.84
CA PHE A 75 -22.74 12.19 -2.18
C PHE A 75 -23.48 10.94 -2.66
N THR A 76 -23.05 9.75 -2.23
CA THR A 76 -23.60 8.48 -2.73
C THR A 76 -24.69 7.92 -1.83
N GLY A 77 -24.78 8.35 -0.57
CA GLY A 77 -25.67 7.76 0.44
C GLY A 77 -25.28 6.34 0.85
N CYS A 78 -24.14 5.84 0.38
CA CYS A 78 -23.63 4.52 0.74
C CYS A 78 -22.84 4.63 2.04
N HIS A 79 -23.37 4.08 3.13
CA HIS A 79 -22.75 4.17 4.46
C HIS A 79 -22.16 2.85 4.95
N ASN A 80 -22.56 1.72 4.36
CA ASN A 80 -22.09 0.40 4.75
C ASN A 80 -21.13 -0.17 3.71
N TYR A 81 -20.06 -0.81 4.18
CA TYR A 81 -19.10 -1.51 3.31
C TYR A 81 -19.73 -2.70 2.56
N GLU A 82 -20.75 -3.33 3.14
CA GLU A 82 -21.45 -4.48 2.56
C GLU A 82 -22.25 -4.09 1.31
N ASP A 83 -22.62 -2.80 1.20
CA ASP A 83 -23.38 -2.26 0.07
C ASP A 83 -22.46 -1.65 -1.02
N MET A 84 -21.14 -1.83 -0.91
CA MET A 84 -20.21 -1.28 -1.90
C MET A 84 -20.46 -1.85 -3.29
N SER A 85 -20.79 -0.93 -4.20
CA SER A 85 -21.11 -1.23 -5.60
C SER A 85 -20.62 -0.12 -6.51
N GLU A 86 -20.78 -0.29 -7.83
CA GLU A 86 -20.48 0.74 -8.84
C GLU A 86 -21.36 2.00 -8.70
N LYS A 87 -22.44 1.96 -7.89
CA LYS A 87 -23.22 3.16 -7.55
C LYS A 87 -22.53 4.03 -6.49
N CYS A 88 -21.68 3.42 -5.67
CA CYS A 88 -21.03 4.07 -4.53
C CYS A 88 -19.62 4.58 -4.85
N GLY A 89 -19.12 4.33 -6.07
CA GLY A 89 -17.73 4.54 -6.47
C GLY A 89 -17.37 3.57 -7.59
N THR A 90 -16.10 3.27 -7.78
CA THR A 90 -15.65 2.37 -8.86
C THR A 90 -14.54 1.42 -8.42
N TRP A 91 -14.59 0.18 -8.91
CA TRP A 91 -13.56 -0.81 -8.65
C TRP A 91 -12.33 -0.58 -9.55
N ARG A 92 -11.17 -0.39 -8.94
CA ARG A 92 -9.87 -0.25 -9.62
C ARG A 92 -9.12 -1.56 -9.57
N TYR A 93 -9.07 -2.22 -10.73
CA TYR A 93 -8.30 -3.45 -10.95
C TYR A 93 -6.81 -3.20 -11.23
N SER A 94 -6.45 -1.96 -11.60
CA SER A 94 -5.08 -1.53 -11.92
C SER A 94 -4.56 -0.44 -10.97
N GLY A 95 -4.89 -0.55 -9.67
CA GLY A 95 -4.39 0.34 -8.63
C GLY A 95 -3.30 -0.34 -7.81
N TYR A 96 -2.04 -0.06 -8.11
CA TYR A 96 -0.89 -0.75 -7.50
C TYR A 96 -0.32 -0.01 -6.27
N GLY A 97 -0.80 1.20 -5.98
CA GLY A 97 -0.31 2.02 -4.86
C GLY A 97 -0.52 1.38 -3.49
N ALA A 98 -1.52 0.51 -3.35
CA ALA A 98 -1.74 -0.31 -2.16
C ALA A 98 -1.02 -1.65 -2.29
N VAL A 99 -0.09 -1.96 -1.39
CA VAL A 99 0.70 -3.20 -1.46
C VAL A 99 0.93 -3.78 -0.08
N CYS A 100 0.66 -5.07 0.09
CA CYS A 100 1.04 -5.85 1.27
C CYS A 100 2.19 -6.80 0.92
N THR A 101 3.35 -6.59 1.52
CA THR A 101 4.57 -7.36 1.21
C THR A 101 5.50 -7.47 2.41
N THR A 102 6.39 -8.45 2.40
CA THR A 102 7.53 -8.48 3.33
C THR A 102 8.68 -7.66 2.77
N LYS A 103 9.54 -7.12 3.64
CA LYS A 103 10.79 -6.46 3.22
C LYS A 103 11.64 -7.34 2.30
N ASN A 104 11.69 -8.64 2.58
CA ASN A 104 12.44 -9.58 1.76
C ASN A 104 11.84 -9.73 0.36
N MET A 105 10.50 -9.83 0.23
CA MET A 105 9.85 -9.89 -1.07
C MET A 105 9.97 -8.57 -1.84
N TYR A 106 9.79 -7.43 -1.16
CA TYR A 106 10.01 -6.10 -1.73
C TYR A 106 11.42 -5.94 -2.33
N LEU A 107 12.45 -6.35 -1.58
CA LEU A 107 13.84 -6.31 -2.05
C LEU A 107 14.08 -7.27 -3.21
N ARG A 108 13.46 -8.46 -3.22
CA ARG A 108 13.57 -9.40 -4.35
C ARG A 108 12.98 -8.86 -5.64
N ALA A 109 11.93 -8.05 -5.56
CA ALA A 109 11.37 -7.31 -6.70
C ALA A 109 12.21 -6.08 -7.13
N GLY A 110 13.32 -5.81 -6.43
CA GLY A 110 14.21 -4.67 -6.71
C GLY A 110 13.76 -3.34 -6.11
N GLY A 111 12.73 -3.32 -5.27
CA GLY A 111 12.21 -2.12 -4.60
C GLY A 111 11.65 -1.04 -5.54
N PHE A 112 11.19 0.09 -5.01
CA PHE A 112 10.67 1.18 -5.82
C PHE A 112 11.76 1.81 -6.71
N ASN A 113 11.39 2.16 -7.94
CA ASN A 113 12.22 3.04 -8.76
C ASN A 113 12.20 4.46 -8.18
N LYS A 114 13.36 4.91 -7.70
CA LYS A 114 13.53 6.22 -7.05
C LYS A 114 13.80 7.38 -8.01
N ASP A 115 13.89 7.10 -9.31
CA ASP A 115 14.01 8.15 -10.33
C ASP A 115 12.68 8.92 -10.52
N PHE A 116 11.57 8.35 -10.02
CA PHE A 116 10.29 9.05 -9.91
C PHE A 116 10.33 10.06 -8.76
N ASN A 117 10.32 11.35 -9.12
CA ASN A 117 10.46 12.48 -8.19
C ASN A 117 9.12 13.12 -7.79
N ASP A 118 8.02 12.36 -7.84
CA ASP A 118 6.67 12.85 -7.54
C ASP A 118 5.78 11.70 -6.99
N TRP A 119 4.45 11.85 -7.10
CA TRP A 119 3.44 10.82 -6.82
C TRP A 119 3.12 9.98 -8.07
N GLY A 120 3.38 8.68 -8.01
CA GLY A 120 2.92 7.70 -8.99
C GLY A 120 3.98 7.21 -9.97
N LYS A 121 3.62 6.12 -10.67
CA LYS A 121 4.46 5.30 -11.57
C LYS A 121 5.39 4.31 -10.86
N GLU A 122 5.81 4.59 -9.62
CA GLU A 122 6.67 3.67 -8.87
C GLU A 122 5.97 2.36 -8.53
N ASP A 123 4.65 2.43 -8.33
CA ASP A 123 3.78 1.30 -8.02
C ASP A 123 3.51 0.43 -9.25
N VAL A 124 3.25 1.07 -10.39
CA VAL A 124 3.13 0.41 -11.71
C VAL A 124 4.44 -0.26 -12.09
N ASP A 125 5.55 0.45 -11.92
CA ASP A 125 6.88 -0.06 -12.22
C ASP A 125 7.23 -1.26 -11.33
N LEU A 126 6.91 -1.22 -10.03
CA LEU A 126 7.07 -2.37 -9.13
C LEU A 126 6.22 -3.57 -9.55
N TYR A 127 5.00 -3.35 -10.05
CA TYR A 127 4.11 -4.42 -10.52
C TYR A 127 4.67 -5.17 -11.75
N HIS A 128 5.46 -4.52 -12.58
CA HIS A 128 6.02 -5.11 -13.80
C HIS A 128 7.31 -5.92 -13.61
N ARG A 129 7.80 -6.07 -12.37
CA ARG A 129 9.05 -6.77 -12.03
C ARG A 129 8.79 -8.07 -11.28
#